data_AF-A0A969SV44-F1
#
_entry.id   AF-A0A969SV44-F1
#
_cell.length_a   1.000
_cell.length_b   1.000
_cell.length_c   1.000
_cell.angle_alpha   90.00
_cell.angle_beta   90.00
_cell.angle_gamma   90.00
#
_symmetry.space_group_name_H-M   'P 1'
#
loop_
_entity.id
_entity.type
_entity.pdbx_description
1 polymer ?
#
loop_
_entity_poly.entity_id
_entity_poly.type
_entity_poly.pdbx_seq_one_letter_code
_entity_poly.pdbx_strand_id
1 'polypeptide(L)'
;ALKWRDLKDRKDGGGQITVFGKGDKTRAVLVGKGIWREINDLKDYASKDDPVFVSREGGHLCRSMVFLIVKNAAKRAGLEGDVSPHWLRHSHASHSLDRGAPIHLLQKTLGHSSVSITEMYLHAKPTDSSGLYLADDDDE
;
A
#
# COMPACT_ATOMS: atom_id res chain seq x y z
N ALA A 1 -9.48 -7.13 6.20
CA ALA A 1 -8.10 -7.55 6.52
C ALA A 1 -7.56 -8.30 5.31
N LEU A 2 -6.29 -8.11 4.95
CA LEU A 2 -5.73 -8.60 3.70
C LEU A 2 -5.43 -10.11 3.77
N LYS A 3 -5.81 -10.85 2.72
CA LYS A 3 -5.56 -12.29 2.54
C LYS A 3 -4.78 -12.55 1.27
N TRP A 4 -4.12 -13.71 1.17
CA TRP A 4 -3.31 -14.07 0.01
C TRP A 4 -4.07 -14.09 -1.32
N ARG A 5 -5.37 -14.43 -1.31
CA ARG A 5 -6.24 -14.35 -2.50
C ARG A 5 -6.44 -12.94 -3.05
N ASP A 6 -6.19 -11.91 -2.23
CA ASP A 6 -6.37 -10.50 -2.61
C ASP A 6 -5.16 -9.97 -3.41
N LEU A 7 -4.09 -10.76 -3.49
CA LEU A 7 -2.80 -10.46 -4.10
C LEU A 7 -2.67 -11.18 -5.45
N LYS A 8 -2.13 -10.48 -6.46
CA LYS A 8 -1.91 -11.02 -7.81
C LYS A 8 -0.59 -10.54 -8.39
N ASP A 9 0.17 -11.45 -8.99
CA ASP A 9 1.36 -11.12 -9.77
C ASP A 9 1.02 -10.28 -10.99
N ARG A 10 1.93 -9.38 -11.36
CA ARG A 10 1.89 -8.63 -12.61
C ARG A 10 3.00 -9.14 -13.54
N LYS A 11 2.79 -8.95 -14.85
CA LYS A 11 3.73 -9.43 -15.90
C LYS A 11 5.12 -8.80 -15.81
N ASP A 12 5.22 -7.62 -15.21
CA ASP A 12 6.46 -6.87 -15.01
C ASP A 12 7.20 -7.29 -13.73
N GLY A 13 6.76 -8.34 -13.04
CA GLY A 13 7.35 -8.81 -11.78
C GLY A 13 6.92 -8.03 -10.53
N GLY A 14 6.10 -6.99 -10.69
CA GLY A 14 5.46 -6.30 -9.57
C GLY A 14 4.20 -7.01 -9.08
N GLY A 15 3.53 -6.38 -8.12
CA GLY A 15 2.30 -6.90 -7.51
C GLY A 15 1.09 -6.02 -7.67
N GLN A 16 -0.09 -6.61 -7.67
CA GLN A 16 -1.37 -5.94 -7.46
C GLN A 16 -2.02 -6.44 -6.17
N ILE A 17 -2.37 -5.50 -5.29
CA ILE A 17 -3.03 -5.76 -4.01
C ILE A 17 -4.45 -5.19 -4.08
N THR A 18 -5.45 -6.04 -3.88
CA THR A 18 -6.85 -5.62 -3.83
C THR A 18 -7.24 -5.27 -2.40
N VAL A 19 -7.65 -4.03 -2.17
CA VAL A 19 -8.04 -3.53 -0.83
C VAL A 19 -9.52 -3.23 -0.79
N PHE A 20 -10.20 -3.82 0.18
CA PHE A 20 -11.62 -3.64 0.45
C PHE A 20 -11.84 -2.50 1.45
N GLY A 21 -12.72 -1.57 1.11
CA GLY A 21 -13.14 -0.43 1.91
C GLY A 21 -14.60 -0.53 2.35
N LYS A 22 -15.13 0.56 2.92
CA LYS A 22 -16.52 0.63 3.38
C LYS A 22 -17.50 0.57 2.20
N GLY A 23 -18.58 -0.20 2.34
CA GLY A 23 -19.65 -0.31 1.36
C GLY A 23 -19.23 -1.02 0.08
N ASP A 24 -18.48 -2.12 0.20
CA ASP A 24 -17.97 -2.97 -0.89
C ASP A 24 -17.11 -2.26 -1.94
N LYS A 25 -16.67 -1.04 -1.64
CA LYS A 25 -15.70 -0.32 -2.48
C LYS A 25 -14.37 -1.06 -2.46
N THR A 26 -13.94 -1.52 -3.62
CA THR A 26 -12.61 -2.11 -3.80
C THR A 26 -11.70 -1.15 -4.53
N ARG A 27 -10.39 -1.25 -4.26
CA ARG A 27 -9.36 -0.56 -5.02
C ARG A 27 -8.16 -1.46 -5.22
N ALA A 28 -7.54 -1.35 -6.38
CA ALA A 28 -6.26 -1.99 -6.67
C ALA A 28 -5.14 -1.02 -6.30
N VAL A 29 -4.15 -1.53 -5.56
CA VAL A 29 -2.89 -0.84 -5.28
C VAL A 29 -1.80 -1.63 -5.99
N LEU A 30 -1.03 -0.95 -6.84
CA LEU A 30 0.08 -1.57 -7.53
C LEU A 30 1.37 -1.28 -6.77
N VAL A 31 2.21 -2.30 -6.62
CA VAL A 31 3.52 -2.20 -5.95
C VAL A 31 4.62 -2.65 -6.91
N GLY A 32 5.81 -2.06 -6.74
CA GLY A 32 7.02 -2.42 -7.49
C GLY A 32 7.57 -3.80 -7.11
N LYS A 33 8.56 -4.27 -7.87
CA LYS A 33 9.18 -5.60 -7.70
C LYS A 33 9.81 -5.81 -6.33
N GLY A 34 10.50 -4.81 -5.79
CA GLY A 34 11.15 -4.89 -4.47
C GLY A 34 10.14 -5.18 -3.35
N ILE A 35 9.12 -4.34 -3.22
CA ILE A 35 8.02 -4.54 -2.27
C ILE A 35 7.29 -5.87 -2.54
N TRP A 36 7.09 -6.23 -3.81
CA TRP A 36 6.42 -7.48 -4.15
C TRP A 36 7.20 -8.72 -3.69
N ARG A 37 8.53 -8.69 -3.82
CA ARG A 37 9.44 -9.71 -3.31
C ARG A 37 9.31 -9.84 -1.79
N GLU A 38 9.45 -8.73 -1.07
CA GLU A 38 9.32 -8.72 0.39
C GLU A 38 7.96 -9.24 0.87
N ILE A 39 6.88 -8.88 0.17
CA ILE A 39 5.55 -9.41 0.49
C ILE A 39 5.52 -10.93 0.27
N ASN A 40 6.01 -11.44 -0.85
CA ASN A 40 6.00 -12.88 -1.12
C ASN A 40 6.90 -13.68 -0.18
N ASP A 41 7.98 -13.10 0.33
CA ASP A 41 8.84 -13.74 1.33
C ASP A 41 8.10 -14.01 2.66
N LEU A 42 6.98 -13.32 2.91
CA LEU A 42 6.09 -13.60 4.04
C LEU A 42 5.19 -14.82 3.84
N LYS A 43 5.09 -15.36 2.62
CA LYS A 43 4.01 -16.26 2.22
C LYS A 43 4.08 -17.65 2.82
N ASP A 44 5.28 -18.15 3.15
CA ASP A 44 5.53 -19.48 3.73
C ASP A 44 4.50 -20.57 3.32
N TYR A 45 4.10 -21.48 4.21
CA TYR A 45 3.08 -22.50 3.96
C TYR A 45 1.63 -21.96 4.04
N ALA A 46 1.37 -20.70 3.64
CA ALA A 46 0.05 -20.10 3.73
C ALA A 46 -0.89 -20.49 2.58
N SER A 47 -2.15 -20.76 2.91
CA SER A 47 -3.23 -20.92 1.96
C SER A 47 -3.73 -19.57 1.44
N LYS A 48 -4.55 -19.61 0.38
CA LYS A 48 -5.16 -18.40 -0.21
C LYS A 48 -6.04 -17.62 0.76
N ASP A 49 -6.60 -18.28 1.76
CA ASP A 49 -7.53 -17.68 2.72
C ASP A 49 -6.86 -17.18 4.00
N ASP A 50 -5.56 -17.44 4.14
CA ASP A 50 -4.77 -17.00 5.28
C ASP A 50 -4.43 -15.50 5.20
N PRO A 51 -4.25 -14.85 6.36
CA PRO A 51 -3.78 -13.47 6.43
C PRO A 51 -2.42 -13.30 5.75
N VAL A 52 -2.24 -12.20 5.02
CA VAL A 52 -0.90 -11.80 4.53
C VAL A 52 0.00 -11.40 5.70
N PHE A 53 -0.56 -10.65 6.65
CA PHE A 53 0.13 -10.24 7.87
C PHE A 53 -0.48 -10.98 9.06
N VAL A 54 0.28 -11.94 9.59
CA VAL A 54 -0.13 -12.83 10.67
C VAL A 54 0.31 -12.26 12.02
N SER A 55 -0.52 -12.37 13.05
CA SER A 55 -0.14 -12.01 14.42
C SER A 55 0.71 -13.10 15.07
N ARG A 56 1.42 -12.80 16.17
CA ARG A 56 2.19 -13.81 16.93
C ARG A 56 1.31 -14.93 17.49
N GLU A 57 0.04 -14.66 17.73
CA GLU A 57 -0.95 -15.62 18.25
C GLU A 57 -1.69 -16.35 17.11
N GLY A 58 -1.28 -16.13 15.85
CA GLY A 58 -2.01 -16.56 14.66
C GLY A 58 -3.09 -15.56 14.24
N GLY A 59 -3.73 -15.82 13.10
CA GLY A 59 -4.79 -14.96 12.57
C GLY A 59 -4.31 -13.56 12.14
N HIS A 60 -5.25 -12.65 11.93
CA HIS A 60 -4.95 -11.33 11.37
C HIS A 60 -4.19 -10.41 12.34
N LEU A 61 -3.16 -9.73 11.85
CA LEU A 61 -2.53 -8.62 12.57
C LEU A 61 -3.55 -7.51 12.86
N CYS A 62 -3.67 -7.12 14.13
CA CYS A 62 -4.62 -6.10 14.56
C CYS A 62 -4.10 -4.67 14.32
N ARG A 63 -5.03 -3.71 14.26
CA ARG A 63 -4.72 -2.30 13.94
C ARG A 63 -3.81 -1.63 14.98
N SER A 64 -3.99 -1.92 16.26
CA SER A 64 -3.13 -1.40 17.33
C SER A 64 -1.69 -1.89 17.18
N MET A 65 -1.51 -3.15 16.77
CA MET A 65 -0.18 -3.70 16.53
C MET A 65 0.50 -3.04 15.32
N VAL A 66 -0.25 -2.77 14.23
CA VAL A 66 0.29 -1.99 13.09
C VAL A 66 0.77 -0.61 13.54
N PHE A 67 0.01 0.07 14.40
CA PHE A 67 0.42 1.38 14.93
C PHE A 67 1.73 1.27 15.73
N LEU A 68 1.87 0.26 16.58
CA LEU A 68 3.08 0.01 17.37
C LEU A 68 4.28 -0.34 16.48
N ILE A 69 4.08 -1.17 15.45
CA ILE A 69 5.12 -1.52 14.47
C ILE A 69 5.64 -0.25 13.78
N VAL A 70 4.75 0.62 13.31
CA VAL A 70 5.13 1.88 12.66
C VAL A 70 5.89 2.80 13.63
N LYS A 71 5.41 2.97 14.87
CA LYS A 71 6.13 3.77 15.88
C LYS A 71 7.52 3.21 16.18
N ASN A 72 7.65 1.89 16.30
CA ASN A 72 8.94 1.26 16.55
C ASN A 72 9.89 1.39 15.36
N ALA A 73 9.38 1.30 14.13
CA ALA A 73 10.17 1.53 12.93
C ALA A 73 10.68 2.97 12.86
N ALA A 74 9.81 3.95 13.14
CA ALA A 74 10.19 5.36 13.21
C ALA A 74 11.30 5.63 14.23
N LYS A 75 11.19 5.03 15.42
CA LYS A 75 12.22 5.14 16.46
C LYS A 75 13.56 4.56 16.01
N ARG A 76 13.57 3.40 15.34
CA ARG A 76 14.81 2.80 14.80
C ARG A 76 15.43 3.65 13.70
N ALA A 77 14.61 4.34 12.92
CA ALA A 77 15.05 5.25 11.88
C ALA A 77 15.48 6.64 12.42
N GLY A 78 15.41 6.87 13.74
CA GLY A 78 15.76 8.17 14.33
C GLY A 78 14.77 9.30 14.01
N LEU A 79 13.55 8.97 13.59
CA LEU A 79 12.53 9.97 13.28
C LEU A 79 11.94 10.54 14.57
N GLU A 80 11.95 11.87 14.68
CA GLU A 80 11.35 12.61 15.78
C GLU A 80 9.85 12.90 15.49
N GLY A 81 9.04 12.97 16.54
CA GLY A 81 7.62 13.33 16.46
C GLY A 81 6.62 12.16 16.44
N ASP A 82 5.34 12.49 16.22
CA ASP A 82 4.22 11.53 16.28
C ASP A 82 4.02 10.76 14.96
N VAL A 83 5.02 9.97 14.61
CA VAL A 83 4.93 9.06 13.47
C VAL A 83 3.85 8.02 13.73
N SER A 84 2.95 7.86 12.76
CA SER A 84 1.78 6.98 12.81
C SER A 84 1.45 6.42 11.42
N PRO A 85 0.60 5.40 11.30
CA PRO A 85 0.15 4.93 10.00
C PRO A 85 -0.53 6.01 9.15
N HIS A 86 -1.17 7.01 9.78
CA HIS A 86 -1.76 8.13 9.04
C HIS A 86 -0.71 9.10 8.53
N TRP A 87 0.30 9.42 9.36
CA TRP A 87 1.44 10.22 8.97
C TRP A 87 2.21 9.57 7.81
N LEU A 88 2.43 8.25 7.87
CA LEU A 88 3.09 7.50 6.80
C LEU A 88 2.31 7.56 5.49
N ARG A 89 0.96 7.50 5.55
CA ARG A 89 0.10 7.70 4.37
C ARG A 89 0.23 9.10 3.78
N HIS A 90 0.34 10.14 4.61
CA HIS A 90 0.53 11.52 4.13
C HIS A 90 1.90 11.68 3.48
N SER A 91 2.95 11.12 4.09
CA SER A 91 4.29 11.09 3.50
C SER A 91 4.28 10.37 2.14
N HIS A 92 3.61 9.21 2.02
CA HIS A 92 3.39 8.54 0.73
C HIS A 92 2.74 9.47 -0.31
N ALA A 93 1.69 10.19 0.09
CA ALA A 93 0.99 11.13 -0.77
C ALA A 93 1.90 12.26 -1.28
N SER A 94 2.56 12.95 -0.37
CA SER A 94 3.49 14.04 -0.71
C SER A 94 4.61 13.55 -1.61
N HIS A 95 5.31 12.47 -1.24
CA HIS A 95 6.42 11.96 -2.04
C HIS A 95 5.99 11.42 -3.41
N SER A 96 4.78 10.86 -3.53
CA SER A 96 4.27 10.45 -4.84
C SER A 96 4.04 11.67 -5.73
N LEU A 97 3.44 12.74 -5.20
CA LEU A 97 3.21 13.98 -5.93
C LEU A 97 4.53 14.66 -6.33
N ASP A 98 5.50 14.69 -5.43
CA ASP A 98 6.84 15.25 -5.70
C ASP A 98 7.55 14.51 -6.84
N ARG A 99 7.31 13.20 -6.98
CA ARG A 99 7.80 12.37 -8.09
C ARG A 99 6.89 12.38 -9.32
N GLY A 100 5.95 13.32 -9.39
CA GLY A 100 5.12 13.55 -10.57
C GLY A 100 3.89 12.65 -10.68
N ALA A 101 3.50 11.93 -9.62
CA ALA A 101 2.28 11.14 -9.64
C ALA A 101 1.05 12.03 -9.87
N PRO A 102 0.22 11.76 -10.88
CA PRO A 102 -1.04 12.45 -11.04
C PRO A 102 -1.94 12.35 -9.80
N ILE A 103 -2.50 13.48 -9.35
CA ILE A 103 -3.33 13.57 -8.14
C ILE A 103 -4.54 12.61 -8.15
N HIS A 104 -5.13 12.36 -9.32
CA HIS A 104 -6.26 11.44 -9.46
C HIS A 104 -5.87 9.97 -9.18
N LEU A 105 -4.64 9.55 -9.48
CA LEU A 105 -4.12 8.22 -9.13
C LEU A 105 -3.93 8.09 -7.63
N LEU A 106 -3.47 9.16 -6.98
CA LEU A 106 -3.30 9.19 -5.55
C LEU A 106 -4.66 9.06 -4.84
N GLN A 107 -5.67 9.79 -5.29
CA GLN A 107 -7.04 9.68 -4.77
C GLN A 107 -7.60 8.25 -4.91
N LYS A 108 -7.44 7.64 -6.09
CA LYS A 108 -7.89 6.26 -6.37
C LYS A 108 -7.17 5.23 -5.49
N THR A 109 -5.86 5.37 -5.32
CA THR A 109 -5.02 4.46 -4.52
C THR A 109 -5.29 4.60 -3.02
N LEU A 110 -5.46 5.83 -2.52
CA LEU A 110 -5.73 6.10 -1.10
C LEU A 110 -7.20 5.94 -0.70
N GLY A 111 -8.12 5.95 -1.67
CA GLY A 111 -9.55 5.75 -1.43
C GLY A 111 -10.22 6.95 -0.74
N HIS A 112 -9.71 8.17 -0.95
CA HIS A 112 -10.33 9.38 -0.42
C HIS A 112 -11.61 9.68 -1.19
N SER A 113 -12.77 9.57 -0.52
CA SER A 113 -14.08 9.88 -1.11
C SER A 113 -14.42 11.38 -1.11
N SER A 114 -13.59 12.23 -0.50
CA SER A 114 -13.79 13.69 -0.51
C SER A 114 -12.46 14.44 -0.55
N VAL A 115 -12.05 14.85 -1.74
CA VAL A 115 -11.28 16.08 -1.94
C VAL A 115 -11.94 16.76 -3.12
N SER A 116 -12.72 17.82 -2.84
CA SER A 116 -13.31 18.68 -3.85
C SER A 116 -12.19 19.48 -4.51
N ILE A 117 -11.60 18.95 -5.57
CA ILE A 117 -10.92 19.77 -6.57
C ILE A 117 -11.46 19.33 -7.91
N THR A 118 -12.00 20.31 -8.60
CA THR A 118 -12.92 20.26 -9.73
C THR A 118 -12.49 19.28 -10.82
N GLU A 119 -13.50 18.62 -11.38
CA GLU A 119 -13.44 17.68 -12.48
C GLU A 119 -12.48 18.13 -13.60
N MET A 120 -11.34 17.46 -13.72
CA MET A 120 -10.69 17.31 -15.02
C MET A 120 -10.13 15.89 -15.14
N TYR A 121 -10.66 15.22 -16.15
CA TYR A 121 -10.46 13.83 -16.48
C TYR A 121 -9.00 13.52 -16.85
N LEU A 122 -8.42 12.54 -16.16
CA LEU A 122 -7.52 11.59 -16.79
C LEU A 122 -7.91 10.20 -16.30
N HIS A 123 -8.29 9.31 -17.22
CA HIS A 123 -8.61 7.94 -16.85
C HIS A 123 -7.33 7.24 -16.43
N ALA A 124 -7.15 7.08 -15.12
CA ALA A 124 -6.15 6.20 -14.53
C ALA A 124 -6.19 4.84 -15.25
N LYS A 125 -5.13 4.52 -16.00
CA LYS A 125 -5.02 3.21 -16.65
C LYS A 125 -5.07 2.11 -15.58
N PRO A 126 -5.61 0.92 -15.89
CA PRO A 126 -5.59 -0.20 -14.95
C PRO A 126 -4.18 -0.59 -14.47
N THR A 127 -3.16 -0.21 -15.23
CA THR A 127 -1.73 -0.47 -14.98
C THR A 127 -1.04 0.62 -14.17
N ASP A 128 -1.76 1.56 -13.56
CA ASP A 128 -1.19 2.73 -12.90
C ASP A 128 -1.68 2.92 -11.45
N SER A 129 -0.80 3.32 -10.55
CA SER A 129 -1.06 3.55 -9.12
C SER A 129 0.04 4.41 -8.52
N SER A 130 -0.30 5.25 -7.52
CA SER A 130 0.71 6.10 -6.86
C SER A 130 1.81 5.29 -6.16
N GLY A 131 1.57 4.00 -5.86
CA GLY A 131 2.59 3.10 -5.31
C GLY A 131 3.79 2.85 -6.23
N LEU A 132 3.64 3.05 -7.55
CA LEU A 132 4.73 2.84 -8.52
C LEU A 132 5.70 4.02 -8.57
N TYR A 133 5.29 5.20 -8.13
CA TYR A 133 6.13 6.40 -8.11
C TYR A 133 7.13 6.40 -6.94
N LEU A 134 7.03 5.44 -6.02
CA LEU A 134 7.97 5.28 -4.91
C LEU A 134 8.75 3.96 -5.00
N ALA A 135 8.61 3.21 -6.09
CA ALA A 135 9.46 2.05 -6.31
C ALA A 135 10.88 2.55 -6.56
N ASP A 136 11.86 2.01 -5.84
CA ASP A 136 13.26 2.29 -6.11
C ASP A 136 13.61 1.78 -7.52
N ASP A 137 14.36 2.58 -8.28
CA ASP A 137 14.87 2.25 -9.62
C ASP A 137 16.00 1.19 -9.58
N ASP A 138 16.10 0.40 -8.50
CA ASP A 138 17.20 -0.54 -8.20
C ASP A 138 17.17 -1.83 -9.05
N ASP A 139 16.84 -1.72 -10.34
CA ASP A 139 17.13 -2.71 -11.38
C ASP A 139 18.04 -2.08 -12.47
N GLU A 140 19.10 -1.37 -12.05
CA GLU A 140 20.32 -1.16 -12.86
C GLU A 140 21.49 -2.00 -12.32
#